data_AF-A0A2H6ABX7-F1
#
_entry.id   AF-A0A2H6ABX7-F1
#
_cell.length_a   1.000
_cell.length_b   1.000
_cell.length_c   1.000
_cell.angle_alpha   90.00
_cell.angle_beta   90.00
_cell.angle_gamma   90.00
#
_symmetry.space_group_name_H-M   'P 1'
#
loop_
_entity.id
_entity.type
_entity.pdbx_description
1 polymer ?
#
loop_
_entity_poly.entity_id
_entity_poly.type
_entity_poly.pdbx_seq_one_letter_code
_entity_poly.pdbx_strand_id
1 'polypeptide(L)'
;MAENVQVRIAPEIMETLKEDLNAALSATELHELLAGAPGSAERQQAALHAAVALGYCRMFGVELGEDDGVLPPVVAQAAAQGLVQELERLSRQATKLPQIWDDLQDVLERDELCLSVLEGRMDAQAAYVAIEEGLLEAHGNEEIAWSEYSETIERIVEHLEKLDEILQRREQLEILSTVADLPLLKNWRNALAGEFRFAPYWWLSDDFIQVSEQVERQVIREMPSAEVWRLVAKQWQARNALTFLRGVLLLVFARRVAAAGEPRHLELRWISPDGEHEAMTILTLNDQIPQSIVIQFMRSNGEEARDLVNQPVSLAGIVSYINAQGQAEFAGEQLRQALESKELPQLLVGADRQSWALAPECIEGLLSEVSSDDGETDT
;
A
#
# COMPACT_ATOMS: atom_id res chain seq x y z
N MET A 1 -10.05 -27.05 31.37
CA MET A 1 -11.06 -27.01 30.30
C MET A 1 -10.91 -25.64 29.65
N ALA A 2 -10.24 -25.55 28.51
CA ALA A 2 -10.15 -24.30 27.78
C ALA A 2 -11.53 -24.04 27.16
N GLU A 3 -12.15 -22.91 27.48
CA GLU A 3 -13.37 -22.47 26.78
C GLU A 3 -13.03 -22.39 25.28
N ASN A 4 -13.79 -23.16 24.49
CA ASN A 4 -13.62 -23.20 23.05
C ASN A 4 -14.16 -21.87 22.50
N VAL A 5 -13.32 -20.84 22.43
CA VAL A 5 -13.65 -19.55 21.85
C VAL A 5 -13.86 -19.78 20.35
N GLN A 6 -15.11 -20.02 19.97
CA GLN A 6 -15.52 -20.00 18.58
C GLN A 6 -15.35 -18.56 18.08
N VAL A 7 -14.26 -18.31 17.37
CA VAL A 7 -14.11 -17.12 16.55
C VAL A 7 -15.23 -17.19 15.52
N ARG A 8 -16.25 -16.35 15.69
CA ARG A 8 -17.34 -16.21 14.74
C ARG A 8 -16.87 -15.28 13.65
N ILE A 9 -16.91 -15.74 12.40
CA ILE A 9 -16.79 -14.86 11.24
C ILE A 9 -17.91 -13.83 11.34
N ALA A 10 -17.59 -12.59 11.01
CA ALA A 10 -18.58 -11.52 10.93
C ALA A 10 -19.68 -11.95 9.94
N PRO A 11 -20.97 -11.95 10.33
CA PRO A 11 -22.08 -12.34 9.44
C PRO A 11 -22.05 -11.62 8.09
N GLU A 12 -21.52 -10.40 8.06
CA GLU A 12 -21.34 -9.59 6.86
C GLU A 12 -20.44 -10.27 5.82
N ILE A 13 -19.34 -10.89 6.23
CA ILE A 13 -18.42 -11.59 5.32
C ILE A 13 -19.12 -12.81 4.69
N MET A 14 -19.90 -13.54 5.50
CA MET A 14 -20.64 -14.70 5.00
C MET A 14 -21.67 -14.31 3.94
N GLU A 15 -22.35 -13.16 4.13
CA GLU A 15 -23.29 -12.65 3.15
C GLU A 15 -22.59 -12.20 1.86
N THR A 16 -21.47 -11.48 1.96
CA THR A 16 -20.67 -11.10 0.79
C THR A 16 -20.25 -12.31 -0.04
N LEU A 17 -19.80 -13.39 0.59
CA LEU A 17 -19.42 -14.62 -0.14
C LEU A 17 -20.60 -15.26 -0.89
N LYS A 18 -21.82 -15.19 -0.34
CA LYS A 18 -23.03 -15.66 -1.02
C LYS A 18 -23.38 -14.75 -2.20
N GLU A 19 -23.28 -13.44 -2.02
CA GLU A 19 -23.50 -12.47 -3.08
C GLU A 19 -22.52 -12.69 -4.24
N ASP A 20 -21.23 -12.91 -3.94
CA ASP A 20 -20.19 -13.20 -4.94
C ASP A 20 -20.48 -14.51 -5.69
N LEU A 21 -20.88 -15.57 -4.98
CA LEU A 21 -21.28 -16.84 -5.62
C LEU A 21 -22.48 -16.65 -6.54
N ASN A 22 -23.52 -15.94 -6.09
CA ASN A 22 -24.71 -15.67 -6.89
C ASN A 22 -24.39 -14.83 -8.14
N ALA A 23 -23.49 -13.85 -8.00
CA ALA A 23 -23.02 -13.05 -9.12
C ALA A 23 -22.25 -13.90 -10.14
N ALA A 24 -21.35 -14.78 -9.67
CA ALA A 24 -20.58 -15.67 -10.52
C ALA A 24 -21.47 -16.70 -11.26
N LEU A 25 -22.46 -17.27 -10.57
CA LEU A 25 -23.42 -18.22 -11.15
C LEU A 25 -24.37 -17.58 -12.18
N SER A 26 -24.56 -16.26 -12.11
CA SER A 26 -25.39 -15.48 -13.04
C SER A 26 -24.65 -15.03 -14.31
N ALA A 27 -23.38 -15.38 -14.47
CA ALA A 27 -22.59 -15.00 -15.63
C ALA A 27 -23.16 -15.60 -16.93
N THR A 28 -23.27 -14.79 -17.98
CA THR A 28 -23.86 -15.22 -19.26
C THR A 28 -23.04 -16.35 -19.89
N GLU A 29 -21.72 -16.23 -19.81
CA GLU A 29 -20.74 -17.19 -20.31
C GLU A 29 -20.90 -18.57 -19.66
N LEU A 30 -21.28 -18.61 -18.38
CA LEU A 30 -21.54 -19.85 -17.65
C LEU A 30 -22.82 -20.53 -18.14
N HIS A 31 -23.88 -19.75 -18.36
CA HIS A 31 -25.13 -20.27 -18.93
C HIS A 31 -24.95 -20.78 -20.36
N GLU A 32 -24.13 -20.11 -21.18
CA GLU A 32 -23.78 -20.59 -22.52
C GLU A 32 -23.03 -21.93 -22.46
N LEU A 33 -22.09 -22.06 -21.53
CA LEU A 33 -21.35 -23.31 -21.32
C LEU A 33 -22.31 -24.46 -20.94
N LEU A 34 -23.24 -24.21 -20.01
CA LEU A 34 -24.28 -25.17 -19.61
C LEU A 34 -25.24 -25.52 -20.76
N ALA A 35 -25.47 -24.59 -21.69
CA ALA A 35 -26.25 -24.82 -22.90
C ALA A 35 -25.49 -25.60 -24.00
N GLY A 36 -24.25 -26.03 -23.73
CA GLY A 36 -23.42 -26.80 -24.64
C GLY A 36 -22.65 -25.97 -25.66
N ALA A 37 -22.48 -24.67 -25.43
CA ALA A 37 -21.57 -23.87 -26.24
C ALA A 37 -20.13 -24.39 -26.12
N PRO A 38 -19.31 -24.33 -27.20
CA PRO A 38 -17.93 -24.79 -27.15
C PRO A 38 -17.11 -23.97 -26.14
N GLY A 39 -16.07 -24.56 -25.54
CA GLY A 39 -15.21 -23.84 -24.60
C GLY A 39 -14.51 -22.64 -25.26
N SER A 40 -14.65 -21.45 -24.68
CA SER A 40 -13.85 -20.25 -25.00
C SER A 40 -13.08 -19.81 -23.75
N ALA A 41 -12.10 -18.90 -23.90
CA ALA A 41 -11.33 -18.39 -22.77
C ALA A 41 -12.23 -17.65 -21.76
N GLU A 42 -13.20 -16.89 -22.24
CA GLU A 42 -14.16 -16.16 -21.41
C GLU A 42 -15.05 -17.13 -20.60
N ARG A 43 -15.50 -18.22 -21.22
CA ARG A 43 -16.28 -19.27 -20.53
C ARG A 43 -15.46 -20.04 -19.51
N GLN A 44 -14.20 -20.35 -19.80
CA GLN A 44 -13.28 -20.94 -18.84
C GLN A 44 -13.04 -20.00 -17.64
N GLN A 45 -12.90 -18.70 -17.89
CA GLN A 45 -12.73 -17.71 -16.83
C GLN A 45 -13.98 -17.56 -15.96
N ALA A 46 -15.17 -17.52 -16.57
CA ALA A 46 -16.44 -17.48 -15.84
C ALA A 46 -16.63 -18.74 -14.98
N ALA A 47 -16.32 -19.92 -15.52
CA ALA A 47 -16.35 -21.18 -14.79
C ALA A 47 -15.34 -21.19 -13.62
N LEU A 48 -14.12 -20.70 -13.84
CA LEU A 48 -13.12 -20.55 -12.79
C LEU A 48 -13.61 -19.61 -11.68
N HIS A 49 -14.19 -18.47 -12.02
CA HIS A 49 -14.72 -17.52 -11.05
C HIS A 49 -15.83 -18.15 -10.19
N ALA A 50 -16.75 -18.90 -10.80
CA ALA A 50 -17.76 -19.66 -10.05
C ALA A 50 -17.14 -20.70 -9.11
N ALA A 51 -16.07 -21.39 -9.55
CA ALA A 51 -15.34 -22.34 -8.71
C ALA A 51 -14.64 -21.66 -7.52
N VAL A 52 -14.02 -20.50 -7.73
CA VAL A 52 -13.41 -19.71 -6.64
C VAL A 52 -14.46 -19.31 -5.61
N ALA A 53 -15.58 -18.74 -6.05
CA ALA A 53 -16.64 -18.28 -5.14
C ALA A 53 -17.27 -19.43 -4.33
N LEU A 54 -17.55 -20.57 -4.99
CA LEU A 54 -18.06 -21.76 -4.30
C LEU A 54 -17.02 -22.32 -3.33
N GLY A 55 -15.76 -22.38 -3.75
CA GLY A 55 -14.64 -22.82 -2.92
C GLY A 55 -14.47 -22.00 -1.66
N TYR A 56 -14.59 -20.68 -1.74
CA TYR A 56 -14.57 -19.82 -0.57
C TYR A 56 -15.74 -20.10 0.39
N CYS A 57 -16.95 -20.32 -0.15
CA CYS A 57 -18.08 -20.74 0.66
C CYS A 57 -17.78 -22.03 1.42
N ARG A 58 -17.15 -23.02 0.77
CA ARG A 58 -16.70 -24.28 1.42
C ARG A 58 -15.64 -24.03 2.49
N MET A 59 -14.57 -23.32 2.15
CA MET A 59 -13.42 -23.09 3.02
C MET A 59 -13.76 -22.29 4.28
N PHE A 60 -14.73 -21.37 4.18
CA PHE A 60 -15.20 -20.54 5.29
C PHE A 60 -16.49 -21.04 5.94
N GLY A 61 -17.01 -22.20 5.53
CA GLY A 61 -18.16 -22.84 6.16
C GLY A 61 -19.46 -22.04 6.02
N VAL A 62 -19.67 -21.40 4.87
CA VAL A 62 -20.89 -20.66 4.55
C VAL A 62 -22.02 -21.65 4.28
N GLU A 63 -23.13 -21.53 5.02
CA GLU A 63 -24.33 -22.34 4.82
C GLU A 63 -25.13 -21.83 3.61
N LEU A 64 -25.14 -22.58 2.51
CA LEU A 64 -25.84 -22.21 1.26
C LEU A 64 -27.33 -22.63 1.23
N GLY A 65 -27.79 -23.45 2.18
CA GLY A 65 -29.20 -23.80 2.31
C GLY A 65 -29.65 -24.85 1.30
N GLU A 66 -30.83 -24.67 0.71
CA GLU A 66 -31.39 -25.63 -0.28
C GLU A 66 -30.68 -25.59 -1.62
N ASP A 67 -30.00 -24.48 -1.93
CA ASP A 67 -29.20 -24.29 -3.15
C ASP A 67 -27.75 -24.77 -2.96
N ASP A 68 -27.47 -25.50 -1.87
CA ASP A 68 -26.18 -26.12 -1.64
C ASP A 68 -25.97 -27.31 -2.60
N GLY A 69 -24.99 -27.18 -3.50
CA GLY A 69 -24.67 -28.18 -4.50
C GLY A 69 -23.25 -28.01 -5.02
N VAL A 70 -22.89 -28.83 -6.01
CA VAL A 70 -21.56 -28.81 -6.63
C VAL A 70 -21.59 -28.20 -8.02
N LEU A 71 -20.40 -27.91 -8.57
CA LEU A 71 -20.30 -27.48 -9.96
C LEU A 71 -20.75 -28.59 -10.91
N PRO A 72 -21.63 -28.31 -11.90
CA PRO A 72 -21.95 -29.27 -12.94
C PRO A 72 -20.69 -29.73 -13.69
N PRO A 73 -20.61 -30.98 -14.18
CA PRO A 73 -19.36 -31.54 -14.72
C PRO A 73 -18.74 -30.67 -15.82
N VAL A 74 -19.55 -30.15 -16.75
CA VAL A 74 -19.07 -29.27 -17.83
C VAL A 74 -18.47 -27.96 -17.32
N VAL A 75 -18.99 -27.43 -16.20
CA VAL A 75 -18.45 -26.23 -15.53
C VAL A 75 -17.17 -26.59 -14.79
N ALA A 76 -17.15 -27.68 -14.02
CA ALA A 76 -15.98 -28.13 -13.28
C ALA A 76 -14.79 -28.40 -14.21
N GLN A 77 -15.02 -29.03 -15.37
CA GLN A 77 -14.00 -29.26 -16.39
C GLN A 77 -13.47 -27.96 -17.02
N ALA A 78 -14.35 -27.00 -17.32
CA ALA A 78 -13.94 -25.70 -17.85
C ALA A 78 -13.17 -24.89 -16.80
N ALA A 79 -13.60 -24.92 -15.54
CA ALA A 79 -12.91 -24.30 -14.42
C ALA A 79 -11.53 -24.92 -14.20
N ALA A 80 -11.38 -26.25 -14.30
CA ALA A 80 -10.08 -26.93 -14.24
C ALA A 80 -9.11 -26.47 -15.33
N GLN A 81 -9.61 -26.23 -16.56
CA GLN A 81 -8.79 -25.69 -17.64
C GLN A 81 -8.39 -24.23 -17.37
N GLY A 82 -9.30 -23.41 -16.86
CA GLY A 82 -9.02 -22.03 -16.45
C GLY A 82 -7.99 -21.99 -15.30
N LEU A 83 -8.16 -22.83 -14.27
CA LEU A 83 -7.29 -22.88 -13.11
C LEU A 83 -5.84 -23.22 -13.49
N VAL A 84 -5.62 -24.17 -14.39
CA VAL A 84 -4.26 -24.49 -14.86
C VAL A 84 -3.60 -23.29 -15.54
N GLN A 85 -4.32 -22.56 -16.41
CA GLN A 85 -3.80 -21.35 -17.06
C GLN A 85 -3.46 -20.27 -16.03
N GLU A 86 -4.30 -20.12 -15.01
CA GLU A 86 -4.11 -19.16 -13.94
C GLU A 86 -2.91 -19.52 -13.05
N LEU A 87 -2.74 -20.80 -12.70
CA LEU A 87 -1.58 -21.30 -11.96
C LEU A 87 -0.27 -21.08 -12.71
N GLU A 88 -0.26 -21.24 -14.04
CA GLU A 88 0.89 -20.88 -14.86
C GLU A 88 1.17 -19.38 -14.86
N ARG A 89 0.13 -18.54 -14.90
CA ARG A 89 0.25 -17.08 -14.81
C ARG A 89 0.84 -16.67 -13.46
N LEU A 90 0.28 -17.19 -12.37
CA LEU A 90 0.77 -16.97 -11.01
C LEU A 90 2.21 -17.47 -10.83
N SER A 91 2.57 -18.64 -11.37
CA SER A 91 3.94 -19.15 -11.34
C SER A 91 4.93 -18.20 -12.03
N ARG A 92 4.55 -17.62 -13.18
CA ARG A 92 5.36 -16.62 -13.88
C ARG A 92 5.49 -15.31 -13.09
N GLN A 93 4.42 -14.88 -12.43
CA GLN A 93 4.42 -13.69 -11.56
C GLN A 93 5.31 -13.93 -10.34
N ALA A 94 5.13 -15.03 -9.62
CA ALA A 94 5.93 -15.43 -8.47
C ALA A 94 7.42 -15.52 -8.83
N THR A 95 7.77 -16.10 -9.98
CA THR A 95 9.18 -16.16 -10.45
C THR A 95 9.81 -14.77 -10.60
N LYS A 96 9.02 -13.75 -10.96
CA LYS A 96 9.49 -12.37 -11.16
C LYS A 96 9.33 -11.48 -9.92
N LEU A 97 8.71 -11.99 -8.85
CA LEU A 97 8.36 -11.23 -7.66
C LEU A 97 9.56 -10.45 -7.08
N PRO A 98 10.78 -11.02 -6.90
CA PRO A 98 11.90 -10.27 -6.33
C PRO A 98 12.31 -9.07 -7.17
N GLN A 99 12.37 -9.24 -8.49
CA GLN A 99 12.72 -8.16 -9.40
C GLN A 99 11.67 -7.03 -9.37
N ILE A 100 10.39 -7.39 -9.43
CA ILE A 100 9.30 -6.38 -9.42
C ILE A 100 9.29 -5.66 -8.08
N TRP A 101 9.45 -6.39 -6.98
CA TRP A 101 9.51 -5.83 -5.63
C TRP A 101 10.64 -4.81 -5.46
N ASP A 102 11.85 -5.14 -5.95
CA ASP A 102 13.01 -4.24 -5.89
C ASP A 102 12.82 -2.98 -6.76
N ASP A 103 12.14 -3.12 -7.90
CA ASP A 103 11.86 -2.01 -8.82
C ASP A 103 10.83 -1.01 -8.25
N LEU A 104 9.87 -1.48 -7.45
CA LEU A 104 8.88 -0.64 -6.78
C LEU A 104 9.54 0.24 -5.72
N GLN A 105 9.19 1.53 -5.69
CA GLN A 105 9.72 2.49 -4.72
C GLN A 105 8.78 2.70 -3.53
N ASP A 106 7.48 2.53 -3.73
CA ASP A 106 6.46 2.67 -2.70
C ASP A 106 6.36 1.37 -1.87
N VAL A 107 6.28 1.52 -0.56
CA VAL A 107 6.11 0.40 0.38
C VAL A 107 4.69 -0.18 0.27
N LEU A 108 3.69 0.65 0.00
CA LEU A 108 2.31 0.17 -0.15
C LEU A 108 2.14 -0.66 -1.43
N GLU A 109 2.69 -0.20 -2.56
CA GLU A 109 2.66 -0.95 -3.83
C GLU A 109 3.38 -2.31 -3.69
N ARG A 110 4.43 -2.35 -2.87
CA ARG A 110 5.12 -3.59 -2.52
C ARG A 110 4.18 -4.51 -1.74
N ASP A 111 3.61 -4.06 -0.62
CA ASP A 111 2.68 -4.88 0.17
C ASP A 111 1.51 -5.39 -0.68
N GLU A 112 0.92 -4.55 -1.53
CA GLU A 112 -0.13 -4.91 -2.49
C GLU A 112 0.32 -6.01 -3.48
N LEU A 113 1.54 -5.93 -4.00
CA LEU A 113 2.11 -6.97 -4.86
C LEU A 113 2.21 -8.31 -4.13
N CYS A 114 2.67 -8.31 -2.88
CA CYS A 114 2.74 -9.52 -2.06
C CYS A 114 1.35 -10.09 -1.77
N LEU A 115 0.40 -9.24 -1.36
CA LEU A 115 -0.97 -9.63 -1.09
C LEU A 115 -1.63 -10.22 -2.33
N SER A 116 -1.47 -9.60 -3.50
CA SER A 116 -2.00 -10.11 -4.78
C SER A 116 -1.51 -11.51 -5.11
N VAL A 117 -0.25 -11.84 -4.81
CA VAL A 117 0.29 -13.20 -5.01
C VAL A 117 -0.33 -14.20 -4.04
N LEU A 118 -0.50 -13.84 -2.78
CA LEU A 118 -1.11 -14.70 -1.76
C LEU A 118 -2.62 -14.87 -1.97
N GLU A 119 -3.33 -13.82 -2.40
CA GLU A 119 -4.73 -13.85 -2.84
C GLU A 119 -4.90 -14.79 -4.02
N GLY A 120 -4.08 -14.65 -5.08
CA GLY A 120 -4.13 -15.58 -6.21
C GLY A 120 -3.88 -17.04 -5.81
N ARG A 121 -3.01 -17.28 -4.81
CA ARG A 121 -2.80 -18.64 -4.27
C ARG A 121 -4.00 -19.14 -3.47
N MET A 122 -4.68 -18.26 -2.73
CA MET A 122 -5.89 -18.57 -1.99
C MET A 122 -7.06 -18.88 -2.94
N ASP A 123 -7.24 -18.06 -3.98
CA ASP A 123 -8.24 -18.28 -5.03
C ASP A 123 -8.03 -19.62 -5.73
N ALA A 124 -6.78 -19.94 -6.08
CA ALA A 124 -6.44 -21.22 -6.69
C ALA A 124 -6.79 -22.40 -5.78
N GLN A 125 -6.62 -22.25 -4.47
CA GLN A 125 -6.99 -23.26 -3.49
C GLN A 125 -8.51 -23.44 -3.39
N ALA A 126 -9.25 -22.34 -3.34
CA ALA A 126 -10.71 -22.34 -3.32
C ALA A 126 -11.25 -23.03 -4.58
N ALA A 127 -10.77 -22.62 -5.76
CA ALA A 127 -11.15 -23.24 -7.02
C ALA A 127 -10.89 -24.76 -7.04
N TYR A 128 -9.71 -25.19 -6.58
CA TYR A 128 -9.37 -26.61 -6.50
C TYR A 128 -10.39 -27.40 -5.67
N VAL A 129 -10.76 -26.90 -4.48
CA VAL A 129 -11.75 -27.56 -3.59
C VAL A 129 -13.08 -27.76 -4.31
N ALA A 130 -13.62 -26.71 -4.94
CA ALA A 130 -14.91 -26.79 -5.64
C ALA A 130 -14.86 -27.68 -6.89
N ILE A 131 -13.74 -27.66 -7.63
CA ILE A 131 -13.53 -28.49 -8.82
C ILE A 131 -13.43 -29.97 -8.44
N GLU A 132 -12.65 -30.30 -7.40
CA GLU A 132 -12.51 -31.67 -6.91
C GLU A 132 -13.87 -32.24 -6.47
N GLU A 133 -14.64 -31.48 -5.69
CA GLU A 133 -15.97 -31.86 -5.24
C GLU A 133 -16.91 -32.15 -6.43
N GLY A 134 -16.99 -31.23 -7.40
CA GLY A 134 -17.86 -31.37 -8.57
C GLY A 134 -17.46 -32.52 -9.50
N LEU A 135 -16.16 -32.72 -9.74
CA LEU A 135 -15.69 -33.84 -10.57
C LEU A 135 -15.86 -35.19 -9.86
N LEU A 136 -15.70 -35.24 -8.54
CA LEU A 136 -15.90 -36.46 -7.76
C LEU A 136 -17.38 -36.89 -7.77
N GLU A 137 -18.31 -35.95 -7.63
CA GLU A 137 -19.75 -36.23 -7.75
C GLU A 137 -20.11 -36.70 -9.16
N ALA A 138 -19.62 -36.01 -10.21
CA ALA A 138 -19.82 -36.42 -11.60
C ALA A 138 -19.31 -37.84 -11.87
N HIS A 139 -18.17 -38.22 -11.28
CA HIS A 139 -17.67 -39.59 -11.37
C HIS A 139 -18.59 -40.58 -10.64
N GLY A 140 -19.05 -40.24 -9.44
CA GLY A 140 -20.01 -41.06 -8.67
C GLY A 140 -21.33 -41.29 -9.42
N ASN A 141 -21.75 -40.33 -10.23
CA ASN A 141 -22.93 -40.39 -11.09
C ASN A 141 -22.67 -41.02 -12.48
N GLU A 142 -21.46 -41.55 -12.72
CA GLU A 142 -21.04 -42.15 -14.00
C GLU A 142 -21.06 -41.18 -15.20
N GLU A 143 -21.02 -39.86 -14.96
CA GLU A 143 -20.99 -38.84 -16.01
C GLU A 143 -19.59 -38.68 -16.63
N ILE A 144 -18.54 -38.99 -15.85
CA ILE A 144 -17.14 -38.99 -16.30
C ILE A 144 -16.42 -40.28 -15.87
N ALA A 145 -15.42 -40.68 -16.65
CA ALA A 145 -14.59 -41.84 -16.32
C ALA A 145 -13.58 -41.51 -15.21
N TRP A 146 -13.21 -42.51 -14.40
CA TRP A 146 -12.18 -42.34 -13.35
C TRP A 146 -10.85 -41.81 -13.91
N SER A 147 -10.45 -42.25 -15.11
CA SER A 147 -9.22 -41.78 -15.75
C SER A 147 -9.25 -40.29 -16.05
N GLU A 148 -10.41 -39.75 -16.45
CA GLU A 148 -10.59 -38.34 -16.77
C GLU A 148 -10.59 -37.48 -15.49
N TYR A 149 -11.25 -37.97 -14.43
CA TYR A 149 -11.16 -37.39 -13.08
C TYR A 149 -9.71 -37.32 -12.60
N SER A 150 -9.02 -38.47 -12.55
CA SER A 150 -7.66 -38.59 -12.02
C SER A 150 -6.67 -37.71 -12.79
N GLU A 151 -6.69 -37.77 -14.13
CA GLU A 151 -5.80 -36.96 -14.97
C GLU A 151 -6.01 -35.45 -14.75
N THR A 152 -7.26 -35.02 -14.60
CA THR A 152 -7.57 -33.60 -14.37
C THR A 152 -7.06 -33.13 -13.01
N ILE A 153 -7.33 -33.89 -11.94
CA ILE A 153 -6.91 -33.54 -10.58
C ILE A 153 -5.38 -33.61 -10.44
N GLU A 154 -4.75 -34.67 -10.94
CA GLU A 154 -3.28 -34.81 -10.96
C GLU A 154 -2.62 -33.59 -11.62
N ARG A 155 -3.15 -33.15 -12.77
CA ARG A 155 -2.63 -31.97 -13.47
C ARG A 155 -2.76 -30.70 -12.62
N ILE A 156 -3.89 -30.46 -11.95
CA ILE A 156 -4.04 -29.27 -11.10
C ILE A 156 -3.07 -29.33 -9.93
N VAL A 157 -2.95 -30.48 -9.27
CA VAL A 157 -2.03 -30.69 -8.14
C VAL A 157 -0.59 -30.45 -8.54
N GLU A 158 -0.13 -30.99 -9.67
CA GLU A 158 1.23 -30.76 -10.18
C GLU A 158 1.53 -29.26 -10.37
N HIS A 159 0.56 -28.48 -10.87
CA HIS A 159 0.72 -27.04 -11.04
C HIS A 159 0.66 -26.26 -9.71
N LEU A 160 -0.16 -26.70 -8.75
CA LEU A 160 -0.21 -26.13 -7.39
C LEU A 160 1.11 -26.37 -6.65
N GLU A 161 1.61 -27.60 -6.67
CA GLU A 161 2.88 -27.98 -6.05
C GLU A 161 4.04 -27.18 -6.65
N LYS A 162 4.07 -27.03 -7.98
CA LYS A 162 5.08 -26.20 -8.64
C LYS A 162 5.01 -24.73 -8.23
N LEU A 163 3.82 -24.17 -8.09
CA LEU A 163 3.65 -22.80 -7.59
C LEU A 163 4.15 -22.69 -6.14
N ASP A 164 3.77 -23.64 -5.29
CA ASP A 164 4.19 -23.70 -3.89
C ASP A 164 5.71 -23.84 -3.75
N GLU A 165 6.35 -24.67 -4.56
CA GLU A 165 7.82 -24.79 -4.63
C GLU A 165 8.51 -23.47 -5.00
N ILE A 166 7.90 -22.65 -5.86
CA ILE A 166 8.43 -21.33 -6.23
C ILE A 166 8.27 -20.38 -5.04
N LEU A 167 7.07 -20.28 -4.48
CA LEU A 167 6.74 -19.37 -3.38
C LEU A 167 7.49 -19.70 -2.08
N GLN A 168 7.82 -20.97 -1.84
CA GLN A 168 8.59 -21.43 -0.68
C GLN A 168 10.11 -21.29 -0.85
N ARG A 169 10.61 -20.77 -1.98
CA ARG A 169 12.04 -20.42 -2.09
C ARG A 169 12.37 -19.34 -1.09
N ARG A 170 13.57 -19.41 -0.50
CA ARG A 170 14.03 -18.48 0.53
C ARG A 170 13.80 -17.02 0.17
N GLU A 171 14.24 -16.58 -1.00
CA GLU A 171 14.09 -15.18 -1.46
C GLU A 171 12.62 -14.74 -1.54
N GLN A 172 11.72 -15.66 -1.95
CA GLN A 172 10.29 -15.38 -2.05
C GLN A 172 9.64 -15.33 -0.67
N LEU A 173 9.99 -16.28 0.21
CA LEU A 173 9.50 -16.29 1.58
C LEU A 173 9.94 -15.04 2.33
N GLU A 174 11.17 -14.57 2.16
CA GLU A 174 11.65 -13.32 2.76
C GLU A 174 10.76 -12.14 2.33
N ILE A 175 10.45 -12.01 1.04
CA ILE A 175 9.58 -10.96 0.50
C ILE A 175 8.13 -11.12 0.98
N LEU A 176 7.53 -12.30 0.81
CA LEU A 176 6.13 -12.56 1.20
C LEU A 176 5.94 -12.42 2.72
N SER A 177 6.98 -12.66 3.51
CA SER A 177 6.89 -12.55 4.97
C SER A 177 6.64 -11.12 5.45
N THR A 178 6.95 -10.10 4.63
CA THR A 178 6.65 -8.69 4.95
C THR A 178 5.16 -8.41 5.18
N VAL A 179 4.27 -9.21 4.58
CA VAL A 179 2.83 -9.09 4.74
C VAL A 179 2.23 -10.14 5.70
N ALA A 180 3.07 -10.97 6.34
CA ALA A 180 2.63 -12.08 7.20
C ALA A 180 1.74 -11.63 8.37
N ASP A 181 1.99 -10.43 8.89
CA ASP A 181 1.29 -9.85 10.04
C ASP A 181 0.11 -8.95 9.64
N LEU A 182 -0.15 -8.78 8.33
CA LEU A 182 -1.27 -7.96 7.90
C LEU A 182 -2.62 -8.57 8.31
N PRO A 183 -3.63 -7.72 8.63
CA PRO A 183 -4.94 -8.20 9.08
C PRO A 183 -5.59 -9.20 8.13
N LEU A 184 -5.35 -9.12 6.82
CA LEU A 184 -5.93 -10.02 5.82
C LEU A 184 -5.62 -11.50 6.10
N LEU A 185 -4.35 -11.87 6.23
CA LEU A 185 -3.95 -13.27 6.44
C LEU A 185 -4.43 -13.80 7.78
N LYS A 186 -4.40 -12.95 8.82
CA LYS A 186 -4.96 -13.26 10.13
C LYS A 186 -6.47 -13.52 10.04
N ASN A 187 -7.19 -12.71 9.27
CA ASN A 187 -8.62 -12.86 9.07
C ASN A 187 -8.93 -14.16 8.33
N TRP A 188 -8.22 -14.48 7.25
CA TRP A 188 -8.39 -15.76 6.57
C TRP A 188 -8.16 -16.96 7.48
N ARG A 189 -7.03 -17.01 8.22
CA ARG A 189 -6.73 -18.09 9.16
C ARG A 189 -7.84 -18.29 10.20
N ASN A 190 -8.38 -17.18 10.71
CA ASN A 190 -9.45 -17.19 11.70
C ASN A 190 -10.81 -17.57 11.11
N ALA A 191 -11.02 -17.27 9.82
CA ALA A 191 -12.25 -17.52 9.10
C ALA A 191 -12.35 -18.95 8.56
N LEU A 192 -11.24 -19.66 8.35
CA LEU A 192 -11.29 -21.05 7.90
C LEU A 192 -12.16 -21.91 8.81
N ALA A 193 -12.99 -22.74 8.20
CA ALA A 193 -13.92 -23.64 8.87
C ALA A 193 -13.48 -25.11 8.72
N GLY A 194 -14.08 -25.98 9.55
CA GLY A 194 -13.92 -27.43 9.42
C GLY A 194 -12.46 -27.89 9.36
N GLU A 195 -12.17 -28.76 8.39
CA GLU A 195 -10.83 -29.34 8.17
C GLU A 195 -9.77 -28.30 7.75
N PHE A 196 -10.17 -27.26 7.02
CA PHE A 196 -9.26 -26.21 6.56
C PHE A 196 -8.65 -25.43 7.71
N ARG A 197 -9.36 -25.34 8.85
CA ARG A 197 -8.84 -24.72 10.07
C ARG A 197 -7.80 -25.56 10.79
N PHE A 198 -7.93 -26.88 10.76
CA PHE A 198 -7.08 -27.80 11.54
C PHE A 198 -5.76 -28.13 10.84
N ALA A 199 -5.75 -28.10 9.51
CA ALA A 199 -4.56 -28.26 8.70
C ALA A 199 -4.42 -27.04 7.77
N PRO A 200 -4.06 -25.87 8.32
CA PRO A 200 -3.94 -24.67 7.51
C PRO A 200 -2.83 -24.87 6.47
N TYR A 201 -3.06 -24.32 5.28
CA TYR A 201 -2.06 -24.30 4.24
C TYR A 201 -0.79 -23.59 4.69
N TRP A 202 0.36 -23.91 4.08
CA TRP A 202 1.66 -23.42 4.54
C TRP A 202 1.74 -21.89 4.63
N TRP A 203 1.10 -21.15 3.71
CA TRP A 203 1.08 -19.67 3.74
C TRP A 203 0.16 -19.08 4.82
N LEU A 204 -0.67 -19.91 5.43
CA LEU A 204 -1.52 -19.58 6.57
C LEU A 204 -1.06 -20.28 7.86
N SER A 205 0.02 -21.07 7.82
CA SER A 205 0.53 -21.79 8.98
C SER A 205 1.35 -20.88 9.89
N ASP A 206 1.59 -21.35 11.12
CA ASP A 206 2.48 -20.66 12.05
C ASP A 206 3.95 -20.68 11.58
N ASP A 207 4.32 -21.62 10.71
CA ASP A 207 5.69 -21.70 10.18
C ASP A 207 5.99 -20.49 9.27
N PHE A 208 5.02 -20.02 8.49
CA PHE A 208 5.18 -18.81 7.68
C PHE A 208 5.37 -17.56 8.54
N ILE A 209 4.66 -17.45 9.67
CA ILE A 209 4.85 -16.37 10.65
C ILE A 209 6.24 -16.46 11.28
N GLN A 210 6.70 -17.67 11.64
CA GLN A 210 8.03 -17.86 12.19
C GLN A 210 9.14 -17.44 11.22
N VAL A 211 8.95 -17.64 9.91
CA VAL A 211 9.87 -17.13 8.89
C VAL A 211 9.91 -15.59 8.94
N SER A 212 8.75 -14.93 8.99
CA SER A 212 8.68 -13.46 9.16
C SER A 212 9.46 -12.98 10.39
N GLU A 213 9.20 -13.57 11.55
CA GLU A 213 9.90 -13.20 12.79
C GLU A 213 11.41 -13.43 12.73
N GLN A 214 11.86 -14.45 11.98
CA GLN A 214 13.28 -14.73 11.79
C GLN A 214 13.94 -13.70 10.88
N VAL A 215 13.27 -13.34 9.79
CA VAL A 215 13.72 -12.30 8.85
C VAL A 215 13.78 -10.96 9.56
N GLU A 216 12.74 -10.57 10.29
CA GLU A 216 12.72 -9.33 11.07
C GLU A 216 13.86 -9.31 12.10
N ARG A 217 14.06 -10.40 12.85
CA ARG A 217 15.18 -10.52 13.80
C ARG A 217 16.54 -10.41 13.12
N GLN A 218 16.70 -10.93 11.91
CA GLN A 218 17.95 -10.81 11.15
C GLN A 218 18.16 -9.37 10.69
N VAL A 219 17.13 -8.73 10.13
CA VAL A 219 17.17 -7.32 9.72
C VAL A 219 17.52 -6.44 10.92
N ILE A 220 16.87 -6.60 12.08
CA ILE A 220 17.17 -5.83 13.30
C ILE A 220 18.62 -6.02 13.76
N ARG A 221 19.21 -7.21 13.58
CA ARG A 221 20.62 -7.48 13.93
C ARG A 221 21.59 -6.82 12.95
N GLU A 222 21.22 -6.76 11.68
CA GLU A 222 22.04 -6.18 10.61
C GLU A 222 21.82 -4.66 10.46
N MET A 223 20.75 -4.13 11.05
CA MET A 223 20.43 -2.71 11.07
C MET A 223 21.58 -1.91 11.71
N PRO A 224 21.93 -0.75 11.12
CA PRO A 224 22.86 0.17 11.75
C PRO A 224 22.41 0.56 13.16
N SER A 225 23.36 0.94 14.03
CA SER A 225 23.03 1.34 15.39
C SER A 225 22.02 2.51 15.41
N ALA A 226 21.29 2.67 16.51
CA ALA A 226 20.35 3.78 16.71
C ALA A 226 21.00 5.16 16.51
N GLU A 227 22.31 5.28 16.67
CA GLU A 227 23.07 6.50 16.43
C GLU A 227 23.21 6.79 14.92
N VAL A 228 23.42 5.76 14.09
CA VAL A 228 23.42 5.88 12.63
C VAL A 228 22.01 6.23 12.13
N TRP A 229 20.97 5.61 12.67
CA TRP A 229 19.59 5.96 12.34
C TRP A 229 19.23 7.39 12.74
N ARG A 230 19.70 7.89 13.90
CA ARG A 230 19.56 9.31 14.26
C ARG A 230 20.25 10.23 13.27
N LEU A 231 21.42 9.84 12.75
CA LEU A 231 22.15 10.61 11.75
C LEU A 231 21.40 10.63 10.40
N VAL A 232 20.91 9.47 9.96
CA VAL A 232 20.12 9.30 8.72
C VAL A 232 18.79 10.05 8.84
N ALA A 233 18.08 9.92 9.95
CA ALA A 233 16.83 10.65 10.22
C ALA A 233 17.04 12.17 10.20
N LYS A 234 18.13 12.67 10.80
CA LYS A 234 18.49 14.10 10.70
C LYS A 234 18.73 14.54 9.25
N GLN A 235 19.42 13.73 8.45
CA GLN A 235 19.66 14.04 7.02
C GLN A 235 18.38 13.93 6.17
N TRP A 236 17.51 12.96 6.46
CA TRP A 236 16.26 12.71 5.75
C TRP A 236 15.22 13.78 6.09
N GLN A 237 15.06 14.13 7.38
CA GLN A 237 14.23 15.25 7.82
C GLN A 237 14.68 16.56 7.19
N ALA A 238 15.99 16.83 7.11
CA ALA A 238 16.49 18.03 6.43
C ALA A 238 16.15 18.06 4.93
N ARG A 239 16.24 16.92 4.24
CA ARG A 239 15.96 16.83 2.79
C ARG A 239 14.46 16.86 2.47
N ASN A 240 13.63 16.24 3.32
CA ASN A 240 12.18 16.22 3.15
C ASN A 240 11.52 17.51 3.62
N ALA A 241 12.03 18.17 4.66
CA ALA A 241 11.59 19.51 5.05
C ALA A 241 11.72 20.51 3.89
N LEU A 242 12.79 20.42 3.10
CA LEU A 242 12.99 21.29 1.94
C LEU A 242 12.04 20.96 0.78
N THR A 243 11.80 19.68 0.51
CA THR A 243 10.83 19.24 -0.53
C THR A 243 9.40 19.64 -0.15
N PHE A 244 9.07 19.50 1.13
CA PHE A 244 7.78 19.85 1.69
C PHE A 244 7.56 21.37 1.76
N LEU A 245 8.56 22.14 2.23
CA LEU A 245 8.56 23.61 2.19
C LEU A 245 8.38 24.12 0.76
N ARG A 246 8.97 23.45 -0.24
CA ARG A 246 8.74 23.78 -1.65
C ARG A 246 7.28 23.59 -2.05
N GLY A 247 6.66 22.48 -1.66
CA GLY A 247 5.24 22.22 -1.88
C GLY A 247 4.35 23.31 -1.25
N VAL A 248 4.63 23.68 -0.01
CA VAL A 248 3.90 24.73 0.73
C VAL A 248 4.07 26.10 0.09
N LEU A 249 5.29 26.50 -0.28
CA LEU A 249 5.51 27.77 -0.97
C LEU A 249 4.85 27.76 -2.35
N LEU A 250 4.89 26.64 -3.09
CA LEU A 250 4.16 26.51 -4.35
C LEU A 250 2.64 26.60 -4.13
N LEU A 251 2.09 26.10 -3.02
CA LEU A 251 0.67 26.28 -2.68
C LEU A 251 0.33 27.75 -2.41
N VAL A 252 1.19 28.49 -1.69
CA VAL A 252 1.05 29.95 -1.50
C VAL A 252 1.01 30.68 -2.85
N PHE A 253 1.75 30.19 -3.84
CA PHE A 253 1.83 30.80 -5.17
C PHE A 253 0.85 30.24 -6.20
N ALA A 254 0.32 29.03 -5.98
CA ALA A 254 -0.61 28.38 -6.89
C ALA A 254 -1.98 29.03 -6.73
N ARG A 255 -2.39 29.77 -7.77
CA ARG A 255 -3.76 30.27 -7.93
C ARG A 255 -4.74 29.10 -7.97
N ARG A 256 -5.29 28.69 -6.82
CA ARG A 256 -6.48 27.85 -6.72
C ARG A 256 -7.50 28.56 -5.83
N VAL A 257 -8.41 29.32 -6.44
CA VAL A 257 -9.82 28.93 -6.70
C VAL A 257 -10.71 29.18 -5.47
N ALA A 258 -11.24 30.40 -5.41
CA ALA A 258 -12.63 30.75 -5.11
C ALA A 258 -13.32 30.20 -3.84
N ALA A 259 -12.62 29.67 -2.85
CA ALA A 259 -13.21 29.41 -1.55
C ALA A 259 -13.10 30.67 -0.68
N ALA A 260 -14.25 31.24 -0.31
CA ALA A 260 -14.37 32.39 0.59
C ALA A 260 -13.98 32.04 2.05
N GLY A 261 -12.77 31.51 2.25
CA GLY A 261 -12.20 31.21 3.55
C GLY A 261 -11.52 32.42 4.19
N GLU A 262 -11.45 32.43 5.52
CA GLU A 262 -10.64 33.41 6.24
C GLU A 262 -9.15 33.24 5.87
N PRO A 263 -8.38 34.34 5.76
CA PRO A 263 -6.94 34.26 5.51
C PRO A 263 -6.26 33.38 6.55
N ARG A 264 -5.55 32.35 6.10
CA ARG A 264 -4.75 31.50 6.99
C ARG A 264 -3.33 32.05 7.07
N HIS A 265 -2.74 32.02 8.26
CA HIS A 265 -1.37 32.47 8.49
C HIS A 265 -0.50 31.27 8.82
N LEU A 266 0.55 31.09 8.05
CA LEU A 266 1.54 30.05 8.24
C LEU A 266 2.83 30.68 8.74
N GLU A 267 3.29 30.27 9.91
CA GLU A 267 4.57 30.68 10.47
C GLU A 267 5.66 29.67 10.10
N LEU A 268 6.69 30.17 9.40
CA LEU A 268 7.89 29.40 9.09
C LEU A 268 9.06 29.94 9.89
N ARG A 269 9.78 29.03 10.55
CA ARG A 269 10.92 29.35 11.40
C ARG A 269 12.14 28.53 10.99
N TRP A 270 13.30 29.18 10.90
CA TRP A 270 14.59 28.56 10.68
C TRP A 270 15.52 28.83 11.86
N ILE A 271 16.38 27.87 12.18
CA ILE A 271 17.34 27.95 13.29
C ILE A 271 18.76 27.88 12.72
N SER A 272 19.64 28.78 13.19
CA SER A 272 21.05 28.78 12.81
C SER A 272 21.77 27.53 13.33
N PRO A 273 22.86 27.07 12.70
CA PRO A 273 23.56 25.86 13.16
C PRO A 273 24.16 25.92 14.56
N ASP A 274 24.44 27.12 15.08
CA ASP A 274 24.87 27.35 16.46
C ASP A 274 23.71 27.56 17.45
N GLY A 275 22.48 27.74 16.95
CA GLY A 275 21.28 27.98 17.76
C GLY A 275 21.20 29.39 18.37
N GLU A 276 22.12 30.29 18.02
CA GLU A 276 22.15 31.67 18.55
C GLU A 276 21.16 32.60 17.82
N HIS A 277 20.74 32.23 16.61
CA HIS A 277 19.85 33.03 15.78
C HIS A 277 18.69 32.21 15.21
N GLU A 278 17.59 32.90 14.96
CA GLU A 278 16.39 32.37 14.33
C GLU A 278 15.94 33.30 13.20
N ALA A 279 15.40 32.73 12.13
CA ALA A 279 14.76 33.47 11.06
C ALA A 279 13.29 33.10 11.03
N MET A 280 12.40 34.07 10.84
CA MET A 280 10.96 33.83 10.85
C MET A 280 10.29 34.56 9.69
N THR A 281 9.31 33.93 9.07
CA THR A 281 8.38 34.60 8.15
C THR A 281 6.96 34.12 8.38
N ILE A 282 6.00 35.01 8.21
CA ILE A 282 4.57 34.69 8.27
C ILE A 282 4.03 34.80 6.86
N LEU A 283 3.64 33.67 6.28
CA LEU A 283 3.01 33.60 4.98
C LEU A 283 1.50 33.68 5.18
N THR A 284 0.85 34.58 4.44
CA THR A 284 -0.61 34.64 4.42
C THR A 284 -1.10 33.88 3.19
N LEU A 285 -1.84 32.80 3.42
CA LEU A 285 -2.48 32.02 2.38
C LEU A 285 -3.76 32.74 1.96
N ASN A 286 -3.70 33.44 0.84
CA ASN A 286 -4.84 34.13 0.23
C ASN A 286 -4.77 34.07 -1.31
N ASP A 287 -5.77 34.63 -1.98
CA ASP A 287 -5.89 34.60 -3.45
C ASP A 287 -4.85 35.44 -4.22
N GLN A 288 -4.00 36.19 -3.51
CA GLN A 288 -3.02 37.08 -4.10
C GLN A 288 -1.60 36.59 -3.82
N ILE A 289 -0.82 36.45 -4.90
CA ILE A 289 0.63 36.24 -4.78
C ILE A 289 1.20 37.40 -3.94
N PRO A 290 1.89 37.12 -2.83
CA PRO A 290 2.50 38.18 -2.04
C PRO A 290 3.51 38.93 -2.91
N GLN A 291 3.44 40.27 -2.90
CA GLN A 291 4.41 41.09 -3.64
C GLN A 291 5.84 40.83 -3.17
N SER A 292 5.98 40.64 -1.85
CA SER A 292 7.23 40.24 -1.23
C SER A 292 7.00 39.34 -0.02
N ILE A 293 8.01 38.53 0.26
CA ILE A 293 8.13 37.73 1.49
C ILE A 293 9.27 38.33 2.30
N VAL A 294 8.96 38.69 3.54
CA VAL A 294 9.92 39.28 4.48
C VAL A 294 10.32 38.23 5.49
N ILE A 295 11.62 37.95 5.59
CA ILE A 295 12.20 37.10 6.62
C ILE A 295 12.83 38.01 7.68
N GLN A 296 12.38 37.88 8.91
CA GLN A 296 12.91 38.58 10.07
C GLN A 296 13.95 37.71 10.78
N PHE A 297 15.13 38.26 11.03
CA PHE A 297 16.24 37.62 11.72
C PHE A 297 16.33 38.13 13.15
N MET A 298 16.29 37.20 14.10
CA MET A 298 16.31 37.44 15.53
C MET A 298 17.41 36.61 16.18
N ARG A 299 17.85 37.04 17.36
CA ARG A 299 18.61 36.20 18.28
C ARG A 299 17.65 35.26 19.01
N SER A 300 18.16 34.17 19.55
CA SER A 300 17.37 33.20 20.33
C SER A 300 16.69 33.80 21.58
N ASN A 301 17.15 34.97 22.04
CA ASN A 301 16.53 35.74 23.12
C ASN A 301 15.36 36.65 22.66
N GLY A 302 15.01 36.65 21.38
CA GLY A 302 13.96 37.46 20.77
C GLY A 302 14.37 38.88 20.35
N GLU A 303 15.63 39.27 20.53
CA GLU A 303 16.14 40.57 20.07
C GLU A 303 16.47 40.55 18.57
N GLU A 304 16.42 41.72 17.91
CA GLU A 304 16.85 41.85 16.51
C GLU A 304 18.31 41.41 16.32
N ALA A 305 18.59 40.59 15.31
CA ALA A 305 19.93 40.13 14.98
C ALA A 305 20.78 41.20 14.27
N ARG A 306 21.09 42.31 14.96
CA ARG A 306 21.82 43.47 14.40
C ARG A 306 23.24 43.15 13.94
N ASP A 307 23.83 42.09 14.45
CA ASP A 307 25.12 41.55 14.03
C ASP A 307 25.08 40.91 12.64
N LEU A 308 23.90 40.57 12.11
CA LEU A 308 23.71 40.04 10.76
C LEU A 308 23.45 41.12 9.70
N VAL A 309 23.42 42.41 10.07
CA VAL A 309 23.16 43.51 9.13
C VAL A 309 24.19 43.53 7.99
N ASN A 310 23.70 43.73 6.76
CA ASN A 310 24.45 43.65 5.50
C ASN A 310 25.00 42.26 5.13
N GLN A 311 24.68 41.21 5.89
CA GLN A 311 25.00 39.86 5.45
C GLN A 311 24.11 39.46 4.27
N PRO A 312 24.66 38.77 3.25
CA PRO A 312 23.84 38.23 2.18
C PRO A 312 23.01 37.07 2.72
N VAL A 313 21.80 36.93 2.19
CA VAL A 313 20.94 35.79 2.45
C VAL A 313 20.41 35.26 1.12
N SER A 314 20.31 33.94 0.98
CA SER A 314 19.72 33.30 -0.17
C SER A 314 18.55 32.41 0.21
N LEU A 315 17.45 32.49 -0.54
CA LEU A 315 16.30 31.59 -0.44
C LEU A 315 15.95 31.09 -1.85
N ALA A 316 15.94 29.77 -2.05
CA ALA A 316 15.75 29.14 -3.36
C ALA A 316 16.61 29.80 -4.46
N GLY A 317 17.91 29.99 -4.17
CA GLY A 317 18.88 30.59 -5.10
C GLY A 317 18.81 32.10 -5.27
N ILE A 318 17.72 32.76 -4.83
CA ILE A 318 17.56 34.22 -4.91
C ILE A 318 18.34 34.86 -3.78
N VAL A 319 19.16 35.88 -4.07
CA VAL A 319 19.98 36.58 -3.07
C VAL A 319 19.33 37.91 -2.69
N SER A 320 19.27 38.18 -1.38
CA SER A 320 18.89 39.45 -0.75
C SER A 320 19.92 39.81 0.32
N TYR A 321 19.71 40.92 1.04
CA TYR A 321 20.59 41.38 2.11
C TYR A 321 19.78 41.76 3.34
N ILE A 322 20.31 41.44 4.51
CA ILE A 322 19.69 41.78 5.79
C ILE A 322 19.86 43.29 6.03
N ASN A 323 18.74 44.01 6.11
CA ASN A 323 18.70 45.46 6.31
C ASN A 323 18.98 45.86 7.78
N ALA A 324 18.96 47.16 8.09
CA ALA A 324 19.24 47.67 9.42
C ALA A 324 18.21 47.24 10.50
N GLN A 325 17.05 46.74 10.10
CA GLN A 325 15.99 46.21 10.96
C GLN A 325 16.10 44.69 11.15
N GLY A 326 17.16 44.05 10.63
CA GLY A 326 17.30 42.60 10.69
C GLY A 326 16.33 41.86 9.77
N GLN A 327 15.91 42.47 8.65
CA GLN A 327 14.96 41.87 7.72
C GLN A 327 15.60 41.67 6.34
N ALA A 328 15.23 40.60 5.66
CA ALA A 328 15.52 40.42 4.24
C ALA A 328 14.22 40.21 3.46
N GLU A 329 14.12 40.88 2.32
CA GLU A 329 12.94 40.87 1.47
C GLU A 329 13.22 40.12 0.17
N PHE A 330 12.30 39.24 -0.23
CA PHE A 330 12.33 38.48 -1.47
C PHE A 330 11.11 38.80 -2.30
N ALA A 331 11.30 39.15 -3.57
CA ALA A 331 10.17 39.39 -4.48
C ALA A 331 9.41 38.09 -4.72
N GLY A 332 8.09 38.08 -4.43
CA GLY A 332 7.30 36.85 -4.46
C GLY A 332 7.28 36.18 -5.84
N GLU A 333 7.22 36.96 -6.91
CA GLU A 333 7.22 36.44 -8.28
C GLU A 333 8.54 35.76 -8.67
N GLN A 334 9.69 36.27 -8.19
CA GLN A 334 10.98 35.62 -8.43
C GLN A 334 11.05 34.30 -7.65
N LEU A 335 10.60 34.30 -6.39
CA LEU A 335 10.60 33.10 -5.56
C LEU A 335 9.72 32.00 -6.16
N ARG A 336 8.53 32.36 -6.66
CA ARG A 336 7.65 31.44 -7.39
C ARG A 336 8.39 30.76 -8.55
N GLN A 337 9.04 31.55 -9.40
CA GLN A 337 9.76 31.03 -10.57
C GLN A 337 10.91 30.08 -10.17
N ALA A 338 11.64 30.40 -9.11
CA ALA A 338 12.72 29.54 -8.59
C ALA A 338 12.20 28.21 -8.02
N LEU A 339 11.03 28.23 -7.37
CA LEU A 339 10.41 27.01 -6.84
C LEU A 339 9.84 26.12 -7.96
N GLU A 340 9.32 26.73 -9.02
CA GLU A 340 8.84 26.03 -10.21
C GLU A 340 9.99 25.34 -10.97
N SER A 341 11.19 25.94 -11.00
CA SER A 341 12.39 25.37 -11.64
C SER A 341 13.06 24.22 -10.86
N LYS A 342 12.42 23.76 -9.77
CA LYS A 342 12.87 22.67 -8.88
C LYS A 342 14.04 23.01 -7.96
N GLU A 343 14.32 24.29 -7.72
CA GLU A 343 15.26 24.64 -6.65
C GLU A 343 14.63 24.40 -5.27
N LEU A 344 15.44 23.89 -4.34
CA LEU A 344 15.00 23.69 -2.97
C LEU A 344 15.03 25.04 -2.22
N PRO A 345 13.99 25.38 -1.44
CA PRO A 345 13.91 26.61 -0.66
C PRO A 345 14.81 26.58 0.58
N GLN A 346 16.10 26.38 0.37
CA GLN A 346 17.10 26.41 1.43
C GLN A 346 17.42 27.86 1.80
N LEU A 347 17.37 28.18 3.10
CA LEU A 347 17.79 29.47 3.63
C LEU A 347 19.30 29.42 3.93
N LEU A 348 20.08 30.18 3.17
CA LEU A 348 21.52 30.31 3.34
C LEU A 348 21.83 31.72 3.84
N VAL A 349 22.57 31.88 4.94
CA VAL A 349 22.85 33.18 5.55
C VAL A 349 24.36 33.40 5.65
N GLY A 350 24.82 34.62 5.43
CA GLY A 350 26.23 35.00 5.57
C GLY A 350 27.05 34.82 4.29
N ALA A 351 28.23 35.42 4.28
CA ALA A 351 29.17 35.35 3.14
C ALA A 351 29.64 33.92 2.83
N ASP A 352 29.64 33.05 3.83
CA ASP A 352 29.94 31.62 3.75
C ASP A 352 28.74 30.76 3.33
N ARG A 353 27.55 31.37 3.18
CA ARG A 353 26.29 30.71 2.80
C ARG A 353 25.94 29.57 3.75
N GLN A 354 26.01 29.82 5.05
CA GLN A 354 25.66 28.82 6.05
C GLN A 354 24.18 28.43 5.96
N SER A 355 23.90 27.14 5.83
CA SER A 355 22.51 26.63 5.77
C SER A 355 21.84 26.66 7.13
N TRP A 356 20.66 27.26 7.20
CA TRP A 356 19.81 27.24 8.37
C TRP A 356 18.72 26.16 8.21
N ALA A 357 18.41 25.46 9.29
CA ALA A 357 17.46 24.35 9.27
C ALA A 357 16.04 24.86 9.60
N LEU A 358 15.02 24.36 8.88
CA LEU A 358 13.63 24.64 9.26
C LEU A 358 13.33 23.98 10.62
N ALA A 359 12.69 24.73 11.51
CA ALA A 359 12.38 24.25 12.85
C ALA A 359 11.37 23.08 12.77
N PRO A 360 11.52 22.02 13.58
CA PRO A 360 10.65 20.83 13.51
C PRO A 360 9.18 21.16 13.74
N GLU A 361 8.89 22.15 14.59
CA GLU A 361 7.53 22.52 14.96
C GLU A 361 6.73 23.06 13.76
N CYS A 362 7.41 23.71 12.81
CA CYS A 362 6.79 24.18 11.57
C CYS A 362 6.32 23.01 10.69
N ILE A 363 7.03 21.87 10.71
CA ILE A 363 6.68 20.71 9.89
C ILE A 363 5.42 20.03 10.45
N GLU A 364 5.35 19.89 11.78
CA GLU A 364 4.19 19.27 12.44
C GLU A 364 2.91 20.08 12.26
N GLY A 365 2.99 21.41 12.43
CA GLY A 365 1.84 22.30 12.22
C GLY A 365 1.34 22.32 10.77
N LEU A 366 2.24 22.15 9.81
CA LEU A 366 1.89 22.09 8.40
C LEU A 366 1.23 20.76 7.99
N LEU A 367 1.68 19.64 8.56
CA LEU A 367 1.10 18.32 8.27
C LEU A 367 -0.32 18.19 8.84
N SER A 368 -0.56 18.75 10.03
CA SER A 368 -1.91 18.73 10.62
C SER A 368 -2.91 19.56 9.83
N GLU A 369 -2.50 20.67 9.22
CA GLU A 369 -3.38 21.49 8.36
C GLU A 369 -3.75 20.78 7.05
N VAL A 370 -2.80 20.12 6.38
CA VAL A 370 -3.08 19.39 5.12
C VAL A 370 -4.01 18.20 5.36
N SER A 371 -3.86 17.50 6.49
CA SER A 371 -4.73 16.35 6.82
C SER A 371 -6.15 16.75 7.28
N SER A 372 -6.40 18.03 7.60
CA SER A 372 -7.70 18.48 8.11
C SER A 372 -8.75 18.77 7.02
N ASP A 373 -8.35 18.83 5.75
CA ASP A 373 -9.22 19.23 4.62
C ASP A 373 -9.88 18.03 3.91
N ASP A 374 -9.58 16.79 4.33
CA ASP A 374 -9.96 15.56 3.60
C ASP A 374 -11.30 14.91 4.02
N GLY A 375 -12.15 15.50 4.89
CA GLY A 375 -13.24 14.68 5.44
C GLY A 375 -14.46 15.27 6.15
N GLU A 376 -14.81 16.55 5.98
CA GLU A 376 -16.18 17.00 6.31
C GLU A 376 -16.98 17.23 5.03
N THR A 377 -17.27 16.14 4.30
CA THR A 377 -18.46 16.11 3.45
C THR A 377 -19.68 15.96 4.35
N ASP A 378 -20.32 17.09 4.66
CA ASP A 378 -21.67 17.13 5.23
C ASP A 378 -22.61 16.27 4.36
N THR A 379 -23.03 15.12 4.92
CA THR A 379 -24.20 14.35 4.46
C THR A 379 -25.45 14.77 5.21
#